data_AF-A0A4Y7T5C4-F1
#
_entry.id   AF-A0A4Y7T5C4-F1
#
_cell.length_a   1.000
_cell.length_b   1.000
_cell.length_c   1.000
_cell.angle_alpha   90.00
_cell.angle_beta   90.00
_cell.angle_gamma   90.00
#
_symmetry.space_group_name_H-M   'P 1'
#
loop_
_entity.id
_entity.type
_entity.pdbx_description
1 polymer ?
#
loop_
_entity_poly.entity_id
_entity_poly.type
_entity_poly.pdbx_seq_one_letter_code
_entity_poly.pdbx_strand_id
1 'polypeptide(L)'
;MTRTTHSAKKAHGAPAPRKTLLPKPAPALRARAEASRRSARVSSSTQNTPSSSTVPLRYQSKGNMILITHSGPPLSSQTFCTICHEGTNLIHCETCKSPSCTLGEPYPHRLMGGCRSRENTSTVDSSPTIFLSFVLAGTDIAGSPDRVAYHSTHTYFQGNLALIEVHFDFSEGTAAVSRMVSKLVSILESNEFKGFNRFMVSVTSHSDPTRGDLHTEPEDGGSASVTEVLDFLLPSTLCSVLTRGEGHRNLFFLFTCGAAVQIAESRQQLREFAKRGMFSEVIAFDQARLMRSFVNPWFCDAVRSVFVLGRKSVGGTLHGHHLFGSHSGLVVFTAAATATYTWSHPVRQPFGVPHSPQCPKCMRVGSLKKQRLTQHINRKQVAVDWGTAHYIVCSKSPCDYSRLFTFPEGASWLDGRHPTDDASGGWIKTVVKS
;
A
#
# COMPACT_ATOMS: atom_id res chain seq x y z
N MET A 1 -34.90 -7.14 -32.79
CA MET A 1 -34.57 -6.85 -31.38
C MET A 1 -33.71 -5.60 -31.33
N THR A 2 -34.31 -4.47 -30.98
CA THR A 2 -33.69 -3.15 -30.93
C THR A 2 -32.81 -3.08 -29.69
N ARG A 3 -31.49 -3.03 -29.87
CA ARG A 3 -30.52 -3.03 -28.78
C ARG A 3 -30.46 -1.61 -28.20
N THR A 4 -31.05 -1.39 -27.03
CA THR A 4 -30.85 -0.16 -26.25
C THR A 4 -29.38 -0.10 -25.86
N THR A 5 -28.63 0.78 -26.51
CA THR A 5 -27.31 1.22 -26.06
C THR A 5 -27.50 2.00 -24.77
N HIS A 6 -27.59 1.29 -23.64
CA HIS A 6 -27.31 1.89 -22.34
C HIS A 6 -25.83 2.24 -22.34
N SER A 7 -25.51 3.45 -22.80
CA SER A 7 -24.23 4.08 -22.50
C SER A 7 -24.20 4.19 -20.98
N ALA A 8 -23.47 3.28 -20.32
CA ALA A 8 -23.30 3.31 -18.88
C ALA A 8 -22.86 4.72 -18.53
N LYS A 9 -23.70 5.49 -17.81
CA LYS A 9 -23.29 6.76 -17.22
C LYS A 9 -22.02 6.44 -16.46
N LYS A 10 -20.90 6.97 -16.97
CA LYS A 10 -19.57 6.72 -16.43
C LYS A 10 -19.57 7.25 -15.00
N ALA A 11 -19.83 6.37 -14.03
CA ALA A 11 -19.69 6.63 -12.61
C ALA A 11 -18.21 6.68 -12.25
N HIS A 12 -17.48 7.61 -12.87
CA HIS A 12 -16.24 8.12 -12.31
C HIS A 12 -16.63 8.90 -11.05
N GLY A 13 -15.83 8.82 -9.98
CA GLY A 13 -16.02 9.71 -8.82
C GLY A 13 -16.16 11.14 -9.36
N ALA A 14 -17.15 11.88 -8.88
CA ALA A 14 -17.43 13.18 -9.47
C ALA A 14 -16.20 14.09 -9.23
N PRO A 15 -15.79 14.90 -10.22
CA PRO A 15 -14.81 15.95 -9.96
C PRO A 15 -15.28 16.82 -8.79
N ALA A 16 -14.46 16.96 -7.76
CA ALA A 16 -14.70 17.87 -6.63
C ALA A 16 -14.13 19.27 -6.96
N PRO A 17 -14.67 20.38 -6.46
CA PRO A 17 -14.11 21.71 -6.75
C PRO A 17 -12.69 21.86 -6.17
N ARG A 18 -11.76 22.47 -6.91
CA ARG A 18 -10.42 22.76 -6.39
C ARG A 18 -10.51 23.80 -5.27
N LYS A 19 -9.94 23.48 -4.12
CA LYS A 19 -9.71 24.41 -3.02
C LYS A 19 -8.21 24.48 -2.77
N THR A 20 -7.66 25.68 -2.70
CA THR A 20 -6.28 25.86 -2.23
C THR A 20 -6.31 25.85 -0.72
N LEU A 21 -5.63 24.88 -0.10
CA LEU A 21 -5.58 24.77 1.37
C LEU A 21 -4.60 25.79 1.96
N LEU A 22 -3.58 26.18 1.20
CA LEU A 22 -2.68 27.24 1.60
C LEU A 22 -3.39 28.59 1.41
N PRO A 23 -3.44 29.45 2.45
CA PRO A 23 -3.91 30.81 2.25
C PRO A 23 -3.03 31.44 1.17
N LYS A 24 -3.67 31.96 0.11
CA LYS A 24 -2.98 32.76 -0.91
C LYS A 24 -2.16 33.80 -0.15
N PRO A 25 -0.83 33.90 -0.38
CA PRO A 25 0.00 34.82 0.38
C PRO A 25 -0.66 36.19 0.37
N ALA A 26 -1.07 36.66 1.55
CA ALA A 26 -1.74 37.94 1.66
C ALA A 26 -0.81 38.99 1.04
N PRO A 27 -1.32 39.92 0.21
CA PRO A 27 -0.52 41.06 -0.21
C PRO A 27 0.09 41.68 1.04
N ALA A 28 1.42 41.84 1.03
CA ALA A 28 2.24 42.12 2.21
C ALA A 28 1.76 43.39 2.94
N LEU A 29 0.84 43.21 3.88
CA LEU A 29 0.40 44.24 4.79
C LEU A 29 1.34 44.24 5.98
N ARG A 30 2.16 45.30 6.05
CA ARG A 30 3.05 45.59 7.18
C ARG A 30 2.23 45.89 8.44
N ALA A 31 2.76 45.38 9.56
CA ALA A 31 2.46 45.71 10.96
C ALA A 31 1.11 45.16 11.49
N ARG A 32 0.94 44.78 12.76
CA ARG A 32 1.68 45.09 14.00
C ARG A 32 1.36 44.00 15.04
N ALA A 33 2.27 43.76 15.97
CA ALA A 33 2.15 42.79 17.06
C ALA A 33 1.07 43.17 18.10
N GLU A 34 0.47 42.19 18.79
CA GLU A 34 0.47 42.13 20.27
C GLU A 34 -0.08 40.81 20.85
N ALA A 35 0.33 40.55 22.09
CA ALA A 35 0.38 39.27 22.77
C ALA A 35 -0.92 38.90 23.53
N SER A 36 -1.12 37.60 23.80
CA SER A 36 -1.74 37.17 25.06
C SER A 36 -1.45 35.70 25.39
N ARG A 37 -0.81 35.48 26.55
CA ARG A 37 -0.57 34.19 27.19
C ARG A 37 -1.75 33.85 28.10
N ARG A 38 -2.19 32.59 28.14
CA ARG A 38 -2.79 31.99 29.35
C ARG A 38 -2.55 30.48 29.42
N SER A 39 -2.21 30.06 30.63
CA SER A 39 -1.82 28.71 31.05
C SER A 39 -3.03 27.96 31.61
N ALA A 40 -3.09 26.64 31.46
CA ALA A 40 -3.89 25.78 32.32
C ALA A 40 -3.28 24.37 32.43
N ARG A 41 -3.14 23.94 33.69
CA ARG A 41 -2.56 22.69 34.20
C ARG A 41 -3.72 21.79 34.64
N VAL A 42 -3.73 20.51 34.25
CA VAL A 42 -4.55 19.49 34.93
C VAL A 42 -3.76 18.18 34.97
N SER A 43 -3.72 17.59 36.17
CA SER A 43 -3.15 16.29 36.49
C SER A 43 -4.27 15.40 37.03
N SER A 44 -4.25 14.10 36.71
CA SER A 44 -4.37 13.01 37.71
C SER A 44 -4.30 11.65 37.02
N SER A 45 -3.64 10.73 37.74
CA SER A 45 -3.26 9.38 37.37
C SER A 45 -4.05 8.40 38.26
N THR A 46 -4.48 7.28 37.70
CA THR A 46 -5.00 6.14 38.46
C THR A 46 -4.30 4.89 37.97
N GLN A 47 -3.60 4.20 38.86
CA GLN A 47 -2.94 2.91 38.60
C GLN A 47 -3.80 1.78 39.15
N ASN A 48 -4.05 0.76 38.33
CA ASN A 48 -4.59 -0.54 38.75
C ASN A 48 -3.61 -1.63 38.32
N THR A 49 -3.39 -2.59 39.21
CA THR A 49 -2.56 -3.79 39.05
C THR A 49 -3.32 -4.90 38.30
N PRO A 50 -2.68 -5.67 37.40
CA PRO A 50 -3.34 -6.76 36.69
C PRO A 50 -3.02 -8.14 37.27
N SER A 51 -4.05 -8.96 37.45
CA SER A 51 -3.97 -10.42 37.51
C SER A 51 -4.16 -11.00 36.11
N SER A 52 -3.36 -12.01 35.79
CA SER A 52 -3.30 -12.74 34.51
C SER A 52 -4.68 -13.16 33.99
N SER A 53 -5.12 -12.54 32.89
CA SER A 53 -6.13 -13.05 31.97
C SER A 53 -5.91 -12.38 30.61
N THR A 54 -6.28 -13.08 29.54
CA THR A 54 -6.28 -12.63 28.14
C THR A 54 -6.37 -11.12 27.99
N VAL A 55 -5.28 -10.49 27.50
CA VAL A 55 -5.16 -9.03 27.33
C VAL A 55 -6.32 -8.51 26.46
N PRO A 56 -7.30 -7.77 27.04
CA PRO A 56 -8.40 -7.21 26.25
C PRO A 56 -7.88 -6.11 25.32
N LEU A 57 -8.41 -6.08 24.09
CA LEU A 57 -8.25 -4.95 23.17
C LEU A 57 -8.87 -3.71 23.81
N ARG A 58 -8.10 -2.63 23.88
CA ARG A 58 -8.56 -1.33 24.36
C ARG A 58 -8.94 -0.46 23.17
N TYR A 59 -10.21 -0.08 23.12
CA TYR A 59 -10.73 0.91 22.18
C TYR A 59 -10.92 2.23 22.93
N GLN A 60 -10.29 3.30 22.46
CA GLN A 60 -10.47 4.63 23.02
C GLN A 60 -10.80 5.64 21.93
N SER A 61 -12.01 6.19 21.97
CA SER A 61 -12.36 7.36 21.16
C SER A 61 -11.85 8.64 21.83
N LYS A 62 -11.18 9.51 21.07
CA LYS A 62 -10.67 10.82 21.53
C LYS A 62 -11.06 11.94 20.56
N GLY A 63 -12.36 12.10 20.33
CA GLY A 63 -12.90 13.04 19.35
C GLY A 63 -12.89 12.40 17.97
N ASN A 64 -12.15 12.99 17.03
CA ASN A 64 -11.99 12.47 15.66
C ASN A 64 -10.88 11.41 15.51
N MET A 65 -10.45 10.81 16.63
CA MET A 65 -9.42 9.78 16.66
C MET A 65 -9.94 8.54 17.36
N ILE A 66 -9.63 7.38 16.79
CA ILE A 66 -9.86 6.08 17.39
C ILE A 66 -8.49 5.46 17.64
N LEU A 67 -8.20 5.22 18.93
CA LEU A 67 -7.00 4.52 19.36
C LEU A 67 -7.35 3.07 19.68
N ILE A 68 -6.63 2.14 19.06
CA ILE A 68 -6.74 0.70 19.30
C ILE A 68 -5.38 0.23 19.80
N THR A 69 -5.33 -0.21 21.06
CA THR A 69 -4.13 -0.75 21.70
C THR A 69 -4.43 -2.07 22.40
N HIS A 70 -3.39 -2.84 22.69
CA HIS A 70 -3.48 -3.93 23.66
C HIS A 70 -3.21 -3.39 25.07
N SER A 71 -3.91 -3.93 26.06
CA SER A 71 -3.70 -3.55 27.45
C SER A 71 -2.58 -4.38 28.10
N GLY A 72 -1.51 -3.72 28.54
CA GLY A 72 -0.42 -4.40 29.24
C GLY A 72 0.91 -3.68 29.04
N PRO A 73 1.91 -3.94 29.89
CA PRO A 73 3.25 -3.41 29.68
C PRO A 73 3.79 -3.94 28.34
N PRO A 74 4.45 -3.10 27.53
CA PRO A 74 5.12 -3.56 26.32
C PRO A 74 6.16 -4.62 26.71
N LEU A 75 6.09 -5.78 26.07
CA LEU A 75 7.12 -6.81 26.25
C LEU A 75 8.43 -6.30 25.64
N SER A 76 9.56 -6.65 26.25
CA SER A 76 10.87 -6.25 25.72
C SER A 76 10.98 -6.66 24.24
N SER A 77 11.52 -5.79 23.39
CA SER A 77 11.64 -6.03 21.96
C SER A 77 12.50 -7.27 21.72
N GLN A 78 11.86 -8.42 21.50
CA GLN A 78 12.53 -9.69 21.25
C GLN A 78 12.13 -10.18 19.87
N THR A 79 13.14 -10.46 19.06
CA THR A 79 12.91 -11.22 17.83
C THR A 79 12.74 -12.68 18.24
N PHE A 80 11.60 -13.30 17.92
CA PHE A 80 11.31 -14.69 18.31
C PHE A 80 11.10 -15.59 17.10
N CYS A 81 11.31 -16.90 17.30
CA CYS A 81 11.08 -17.89 16.26
C CYS A 81 9.59 -18.25 16.16
N THR A 82 9.04 -18.27 14.93
CA THR A 82 7.61 -18.61 14.69
C THR A 82 7.21 -20.02 15.11
N ILE A 83 8.18 -20.94 15.27
CA ILE A 83 7.92 -22.35 15.55
C ILE A 83 7.91 -22.62 17.06
N CYS A 84 8.94 -22.17 17.80
CA CYS A 84 9.04 -22.42 19.25
C CYS A 84 8.56 -21.25 20.13
N HIS A 85 8.34 -20.06 19.56
CA HIS A 85 8.04 -18.84 20.32
C HIS A 85 9.10 -18.45 21.38
N GLU A 86 10.33 -18.98 21.29
CA GLU A 86 11.44 -18.60 22.16
C GLU A 86 12.17 -17.35 21.63
N GLY A 87 12.47 -16.40 22.52
CA GLY A 87 13.06 -15.08 22.23
C GLY A 87 14.50 -14.86 22.73
N THR A 88 15.21 -15.92 23.15
CA THR A 88 16.45 -15.82 23.96
C THR A 88 17.76 -15.81 23.18
N ASN A 89 17.83 -15.10 22.04
CA ASN A 89 18.90 -15.09 21.02
C ASN A 89 18.71 -16.19 19.96
N LEU A 90 18.24 -15.77 18.79
CA LEU A 90 17.96 -16.56 17.58
C LEU A 90 19.16 -17.31 16.97
N ILE A 91 20.30 -17.34 17.65
CA ILE A 91 21.48 -18.11 17.23
C ILE A 91 21.34 -19.56 17.71
N HIS A 92 20.68 -19.82 18.85
CA HIS A 92 20.42 -21.16 19.37
C HIS A 92 19.02 -21.26 19.97
N CYS A 93 18.14 -22.04 19.33
CA CYS A 93 16.93 -22.53 19.97
C CYS A 93 17.23 -23.92 20.52
N GLU A 94 17.30 -24.06 21.84
CA GLU A 94 17.55 -25.35 22.50
C GLU A 94 16.40 -26.35 22.27
N THR A 95 15.21 -25.83 21.95
CA THR A 95 13.97 -26.61 21.86
C THR A 95 13.66 -27.07 20.44
N CYS A 96 14.04 -26.32 19.40
CA CYS A 96 13.85 -26.71 18.01
C CYS A 96 15.11 -27.37 17.44
N LYS A 97 15.07 -28.70 17.31
CA LYS A 97 16.04 -29.47 16.49
C LYS A 97 15.90 -29.23 14.97
N SER A 98 15.26 -28.15 14.56
CA SER A 98 15.11 -27.84 13.13
C SER A 98 16.46 -27.41 12.56
N PRO A 99 16.94 -28.03 11.45
CA PRO A 99 18.19 -27.66 10.79
C PRO A 99 18.24 -26.19 10.36
N SER A 100 17.08 -25.53 10.23
CA SER A 100 16.96 -24.12 9.87
C SER A 100 17.38 -23.14 10.97
N CYS A 101 17.53 -23.60 12.22
CA CYS A 101 17.89 -22.77 13.38
C CYS A 101 19.33 -22.99 13.86
N THR A 102 20.01 -24.05 13.41
CA THR A 102 21.42 -24.31 13.73
C THR A 102 22.33 -23.71 12.67
N LEU A 103 22.76 -22.47 12.88
CA LEU A 103 23.89 -21.88 12.18
C LEU A 103 25.16 -22.63 12.60
N GLY A 104 25.64 -23.57 11.79
CA GLY A 104 26.91 -24.24 12.06
C GLY A 104 27.38 -25.10 10.92
N GLU A 105 26.54 -25.99 10.42
CA GLU A 105 26.91 -26.86 9.29
C GLU A 105 26.27 -26.36 7.98
N PRO A 106 27.06 -26.19 6.90
CA PRO A 106 26.50 -25.88 5.59
C PRO A 106 25.52 -26.98 5.20
N TYR A 107 24.29 -26.57 4.85
CA TYR A 107 23.27 -27.51 4.38
C TYR A 107 23.86 -28.32 3.20
N PRO A 108 23.99 -29.66 3.33
CA PRO A 108 24.82 -30.47 2.44
C PRO A 108 24.23 -30.61 1.03
N HIS A 109 23.05 -30.07 0.79
CA HIS A 109 22.35 -30.14 -0.48
C HIS A 109 22.22 -28.76 -1.13
N ARG A 110 22.56 -28.70 -2.41
CA ARG A 110 22.27 -27.52 -3.25
C ARG A 110 20.77 -27.53 -3.59
N LEU A 111 20.04 -26.52 -3.15
CA LEU A 111 18.64 -26.35 -3.54
C LEU A 111 18.59 -25.97 -5.02
N MET A 112 18.26 -26.94 -5.88
CA MET A 112 18.24 -26.79 -7.34
C MET A 112 16.91 -26.21 -7.88
N GLY A 113 15.91 -26.07 -7.02
CA GLY A 113 14.68 -25.33 -7.34
C GLY A 113 14.90 -23.85 -7.08
N GLY A 114 14.46 -22.98 -7.99
CA GLY A 114 14.23 -21.58 -7.60
C GLY A 114 13.25 -21.63 -6.44
N CYS A 115 13.74 -21.39 -5.22
CA CYS A 115 12.92 -21.37 -4.03
C CYS A 115 11.82 -20.35 -4.28
N ARG A 116 10.64 -20.83 -4.70
CA ARG A 116 9.41 -20.17 -4.30
C ARG A 116 9.54 -20.18 -2.80
N SER A 117 9.78 -19.01 -2.21
CA SER A 117 10.09 -18.83 -0.81
C SER A 117 8.90 -19.26 0.05
N ARG A 118 8.56 -20.55 0.05
CA ARG A 118 7.90 -21.16 1.20
C ARG A 118 8.82 -20.84 2.35
N GLU A 119 8.27 -19.98 3.18
CA GLU A 119 8.99 -19.06 4.02
C GLU A 119 9.82 -19.87 5.02
N ASN A 120 11.15 -19.83 4.90
CA ASN A 120 12.02 -20.13 6.03
C ASN A 120 11.78 -18.98 7.03
N THR A 121 10.70 -19.06 7.83
CA THR A 121 10.26 -18.05 8.81
C THR A 121 11.09 -18.15 10.10
N SER A 122 12.39 -17.85 10.04
CA SER A 122 13.21 -17.98 11.24
C SER A 122 13.01 -16.84 12.24
N THR A 123 12.48 -15.67 11.85
CA THR A 123 12.44 -14.48 12.72
C THR A 123 11.16 -13.64 12.60
N VAL A 124 10.49 -13.42 13.73
CA VAL A 124 9.43 -12.40 13.90
C VAL A 124 10.01 -11.15 14.53
N ASP A 125 9.85 -10.01 13.87
CA ASP A 125 10.16 -8.68 14.40
C ASP A 125 8.94 -8.08 15.10
N SER A 126 8.94 -8.14 16.43
CA SER A 126 7.90 -7.58 17.31
C SER A 126 8.20 -6.15 17.77
N SER A 127 9.11 -5.43 17.10
CA SER A 127 9.50 -4.08 17.49
C SER A 127 8.29 -3.13 17.52
N PRO A 128 8.20 -2.23 18.51
CA PRO A 128 7.14 -1.24 18.65
C PRO A 128 6.78 -0.52 17.34
N THR A 129 5.58 -0.82 16.82
CA THR A 129 5.09 -0.33 15.52
C THR A 129 3.74 0.38 15.66
N ILE A 130 3.56 1.49 14.96
CA ILE A 130 2.29 2.23 14.88
C ILE A 130 1.75 2.16 13.46
N PHE A 131 0.48 1.78 13.33
CA PHE A 131 -0.31 1.98 12.14
C PHE A 131 -1.09 3.30 12.31
N LEU A 132 -0.73 4.31 11.52
CA LEU A 132 -1.35 5.62 11.53
C LEU A 132 -2.19 5.79 10.25
N SER A 133 -3.51 5.75 10.39
CA SER A 133 -4.44 5.81 9.25
C SER A 133 -5.19 7.14 9.26
N PHE A 134 -4.94 7.97 8.25
CA PHE A 134 -5.73 9.17 7.98
C PHE A 134 -6.87 8.82 7.02
N VAL A 135 -8.11 9.00 7.47
CA VAL A 135 -9.31 8.64 6.70
C VAL A 135 -10.13 9.90 6.45
N LEU A 136 -10.47 10.17 5.19
CA LEU A 136 -11.40 11.25 4.87
C LEU A 136 -12.75 10.98 5.54
N ALA A 137 -13.28 11.96 6.28
CA ALA A 137 -14.57 11.83 6.94
C ALA A 137 -15.68 11.40 5.95
N GLY A 138 -16.62 10.59 6.43
CA GLY A 138 -17.68 10.01 5.58
C GLY A 138 -17.24 8.80 4.74
N THR A 139 -15.95 8.49 4.67
CA THR A 139 -15.49 7.25 4.03
C THR A 139 -15.91 6.04 4.87
N ASP A 140 -16.48 5.02 4.22
CA ASP A 140 -16.80 3.76 4.89
C ASP A 140 -15.52 3.11 5.46
N ILE A 141 -15.54 2.90 6.77
CA ILE A 141 -14.50 2.26 7.57
C ILE A 141 -14.68 0.74 7.63
N ALA A 142 -15.85 0.22 7.24
CA ALA A 142 -16.06 -1.21 7.15
C ALA A 142 -15.13 -1.80 6.09
N GLY A 143 -14.30 -2.76 6.50
CA GLY A 143 -13.27 -3.33 5.63
C GLY A 143 -12.10 -2.38 5.35
N SER A 144 -11.87 -1.35 6.18
CA SER A 144 -10.66 -0.52 6.14
C SER A 144 -9.41 -1.40 6.07
N PRO A 145 -8.54 -1.23 5.04
CA PRO A 145 -7.32 -2.03 4.90
C PRO A 145 -6.48 -2.04 6.18
N ASP A 146 -6.34 -0.88 6.84
CA ASP A 146 -5.51 -0.72 8.04
C ASP A 146 -6.02 -1.53 9.23
N ARG A 147 -7.35 -1.58 9.43
CA ARG A 147 -7.97 -2.40 10.48
C ARG A 147 -7.79 -3.88 10.21
N VAL A 148 -7.99 -4.30 8.96
CA VAL A 148 -7.80 -5.71 8.57
C VAL A 148 -6.33 -6.10 8.76
N ALA A 149 -5.38 -5.26 8.35
CA ALA A 149 -3.96 -5.50 8.55
C ALA A 149 -3.59 -5.55 10.04
N TYR A 150 -4.07 -4.60 10.85
CA TYR A 150 -3.89 -4.62 12.30
C TYR A 150 -4.38 -5.94 12.91
N HIS A 151 -5.63 -6.31 12.66
CA HIS A 151 -6.18 -7.55 13.20
C HIS A 151 -5.46 -8.80 12.68
N SER A 152 -4.95 -8.79 11.45
CA SER A 152 -4.18 -9.92 10.90
C SER A 152 -2.77 -10.05 11.48
N THR A 153 -2.23 -8.98 12.10
CA THR A 153 -0.81 -8.93 12.53
C THR A 153 -0.60 -8.70 14.02
N HIS A 154 -1.58 -8.20 14.76
CA HIS A 154 -1.40 -7.79 16.16
C HIS A 154 -0.86 -8.90 17.08
N THR A 155 -1.22 -10.16 16.83
CA THR A 155 -0.75 -11.31 17.62
C THR A 155 0.76 -11.51 17.54
N TYR A 156 1.41 -11.07 16.46
CA TYR A 156 2.87 -11.15 16.31
C TYR A 156 3.61 -10.11 17.15
N PHE A 157 2.95 -9.00 17.51
CA PHE A 157 3.59 -7.90 18.24
C PHE A 157 3.44 -8.00 19.75
N GLN A 158 2.60 -8.90 20.27
CA GLN A 158 2.44 -9.14 21.71
C GLN A 158 2.22 -7.85 22.53
N GLY A 159 1.48 -6.90 21.99
CA GLY A 159 1.22 -5.59 22.60
C GLY A 159 2.05 -4.42 22.06
N ASN A 160 3.08 -4.68 21.28
CA ASN A 160 3.92 -3.67 20.62
C ASN A 160 3.35 -3.16 19.28
N LEU A 161 2.03 -3.23 19.09
CA LEU A 161 1.33 -2.69 17.92
C LEU A 161 0.17 -1.80 18.35
N ALA A 162 0.15 -0.59 17.83
CA ALA A 162 -0.98 0.34 17.99
C ALA A 162 -1.55 0.73 16.62
N LEU A 163 -2.87 0.89 16.55
CA LEU A 163 -3.55 1.51 15.42
C LEU A 163 -4.18 2.83 15.89
N ILE A 164 -3.80 3.92 15.24
CA ILE A 164 -4.37 5.25 15.44
C ILE A 164 -5.07 5.65 14.14
N GLU A 165 -6.40 5.67 14.17
CA GLU A 165 -7.21 6.11 13.04
C GLU A 165 -7.65 7.56 13.28
N VAL A 166 -7.38 8.44 12.31
CA VAL A 166 -7.61 9.88 12.38
C VAL A 166 -8.54 10.27 11.24
N HIS A 167 -9.72 10.78 11.58
CA HIS A 167 -10.68 11.22 10.59
C HIS A 167 -10.45 12.70 10.30
N PHE A 168 -10.14 13.03 9.05
CA PHE A 168 -9.89 14.41 8.62
C PHE A 168 -11.04 14.92 7.76
N ASP A 169 -11.34 16.21 7.93
CA ASP A 169 -12.28 16.96 7.12
C ASP A 169 -11.79 18.42 7.06
N PHE A 170 -11.61 18.96 5.86
CA PHE A 170 -11.21 20.33 5.64
C PHE A 170 -12.39 21.31 5.52
N SER A 171 -13.63 20.82 5.59
CA SER A 171 -14.84 21.67 5.55
C SER A 171 -14.89 22.65 6.74
N GLU A 172 -14.32 22.26 7.89
CA GLU A 172 -14.13 23.10 9.07
C GLU A 172 -12.90 24.03 8.98
N GLY A 173 -12.20 24.01 7.85
CA GLY A 173 -10.98 24.78 7.59
C GLY A 173 -9.69 24.13 8.08
N THR A 174 -8.57 24.57 7.51
CA THR A 174 -7.23 24.00 7.76
C THR A 174 -6.78 24.11 9.21
N ALA A 175 -7.26 25.10 9.96
CA ALA A 175 -6.94 25.26 11.37
C ALA A 175 -7.46 24.08 12.23
N ALA A 176 -8.60 23.48 11.88
CA ALA A 176 -9.14 22.31 12.58
C ALA A 176 -8.25 21.08 12.37
N VAL A 177 -7.86 20.82 11.12
CA VAL A 177 -6.92 19.75 10.75
C VAL A 177 -5.56 19.94 11.43
N SER A 178 -5.00 21.16 11.44
CA SER A 178 -3.73 21.45 12.11
C SER A 178 -3.78 21.19 13.62
N ARG A 179 -4.89 21.55 14.29
CA ARG A 179 -5.10 21.23 15.72
C ARG A 179 -5.19 19.72 15.96
N MET A 180 -5.90 19.00 15.09
CA MET A 180 -5.98 17.54 15.13
C MET A 180 -4.59 16.92 15.02
N VAL A 181 -3.79 17.29 14.02
CA VAL A 181 -2.44 16.73 13.84
C VAL A 181 -1.53 17.11 15.01
N SER A 182 -1.64 18.32 15.54
CA SER A 182 -0.89 18.73 16.74
C SER A 182 -1.23 17.86 17.96
N LYS A 183 -2.50 17.52 18.14
CA LYS A 183 -2.96 16.60 19.19
C LYS A 183 -2.41 15.18 18.97
N LEU A 184 -2.39 14.70 17.73
CA LEU A 184 -1.77 13.42 17.37
C LEU A 184 -0.27 13.40 17.72
N VAL A 185 0.48 14.44 17.35
CA VAL A 185 1.91 14.56 17.71
C VAL A 185 2.09 14.51 19.22
N SER A 186 1.27 15.23 19.98
CA SER A 186 1.31 15.18 21.45
C SER A 186 1.03 13.78 22.01
N ILE A 187 0.20 12.97 21.35
CA ILE A 187 -0.03 11.57 21.75
C ILE A 187 1.22 10.74 21.44
N LEU A 188 1.80 10.86 20.24
CA LEU A 188 2.98 10.10 19.82
C LEU A 188 4.25 10.43 20.62
N GLU A 189 4.31 11.63 21.19
CA GLU A 189 5.38 12.09 22.08
C GLU A 189 5.11 11.78 23.57
N SER A 190 3.95 11.25 23.91
CA SER A 190 3.69 10.78 25.27
C SER A 190 4.55 9.55 25.62
N ASN A 191 4.79 9.33 26.91
CA ASN A 191 5.59 8.18 27.38
C ASN A 191 5.09 6.82 26.87
N GLU A 192 3.78 6.69 26.60
CA GLU A 192 3.17 5.47 26.06
C GLU A 192 3.71 5.14 24.67
N PHE A 193 3.84 6.14 23.79
CA PHE A 193 4.22 5.93 22.39
C PHE A 193 5.64 6.33 22.06
N LYS A 194 6.39 6.97 22.97
CA LYS A 194 7.75 7.48 22.72
C LYS A 194 8.72 6.40 22.23
N GLY A 195 8.54 5.15 22.66
CA GLY A 195 9.37 4.01 22.24
C GLY A 195 9.03 3.43 20.85
N PHE A 196 7.92 3.86 20.24
CA PHE A 196 7.51 3.37 18.92
C PHE A 196 8.30 4.09 17.83
N ASN A 197 9.04 3.34 17.02
CA ASN A 197 9.97 3.91 16.04
C ASN A 197 9.76 3.38 14.62
N ARG A 198 8.73 2.55 14.41
CA ARG A 198 8.31 2.01 13.12
C ARG A 198 6.90 2.44 12.82
N PHE A 199 6.66 2.93 11.61
CA PHE A 199 5.39 3.50 11.22
C PHE A 199 4.91 2.94 9.89
N MET A 200 3.67 2.45 9.88
CA MET A 200 2.89 2.35 8.65
C MET A 200 1.95 3.55 8.64
N VAL A 201 2.08 4.42 7.65
CA VAL A 201 1.18 5.56 7.47
C VAL A 201 0.29 5.29 6.28
N SER A 202 -1.00 5.55 6.39
CA SER A 202 -1.92 5.47 5.26
C SER A 202 -2.82 6.69 5.18
N VAL A 203 -3.18 7.04 3.95
CA VAL A 203 -4.18 8.07 3.65
C VAL A 203 -5.26 7.43 2.79
N THR A 204 -6.48 7.41 3.29
CA THR A 204 -7.67 6.92 2.58
C THR A 204 -8.53 8.11 2.18
N SER A 205 -8.67 8.35 0.87
CA SER A 205 -9.49 9.41 0.31
C SER A 205 -9.93 9.04 -1.12
N HIS A 206 -10.67 9.91 -1.78
CA HIS A 206 -10.88 9.87 -3.22
C HIS A 206 -9.84 10.73 -3.95
N SER A 207 -9.70 10.50 -5.26
CA SER A 207 -8.91 11.38 -6.13
C SER A 207 -9.78 11.88 -7.27
N ASP A 208 -9.67 13.16 -7.58
CA ASP A 208 -10.31 13.78 -8.72
C ASP A 208 -9.86 13.07 -10.02
N PRO A 209 -10.78 12.57 -10.86
CA PRO A 209 -10.42 11.76 -12.02
C PRO A 209 -9.71 12.54 -13.13
N THR A 210 -9.77 13.88 -13.11
CA THR A 210 -9.20 14.75 -14.15
C THR A 210 -7.86 15.31 -13.72
N ARG A 211 -7.73 15.71 -12.45
CA ARG A 211 -6.53 16.38 -11.92
C ARG A 211 -5.66 15.48 -11.07
N GLY A 212 -6.18 14.37 -10.56
CA GLY A 212 -5.49 13.51 -9.61
C GLY A 212 -5.32 14.14 -8.21
N ASP A 213 -5.96 15.28 -7.97
CA ASP A 213 -6.05 15.96 -6.67
C ASP A 213 -6.77 15.08 -5.65
N LEU A 214 -6.40 15.17 -4.38
CA LEU A 214 -7.02 14.39 -3.29
C LEU A 214 -8.26 15.10 -2.77
N HIS A 215 -9.33 14.35 -2.50
CA HIS A 215 -10.51 14.91 -1.87
C HIS A 215 -10.19 15.28 -0.42
N THR A 216 -10.61 16.47 -0.02
CA THR A 216 -10.33 17.05 1.30
C THR A 216 -11.59 17.12 2.17
N GLU A 217 -12.75 16.93 1.57
CA GLU A 217 -14.06 17.03 2.22
C GLU A 217 -14.95 15.86 1.81
N PRO A 218 -15.90 15.44 2.66
CA PRO A 218 -16.92 14.45 2.30
C PRO A 218 -17.74 14.89 1.08
N GLU A 219 -18.44 13.93 0.46
CA GLU A 219 -19.44 14.19 -0.60
C GLU A 219 -18.93 15.07 -1.76
N ASP A 220 -17.66 14.91 -2.11
CA ASP A 220 -17.00 15.65 -3.19
C ASP A 220 -17.01 17.19 -2.97
N GLY A 221 -17.07 17.64 -1.70
CA GLY A 221 -17.12 19.06 -1.32
C GLY A 221 -15.87 19.87 -1.64
N GLY A 222 -14.73 19.21 -1.86
CA GLY A 222 -13.48 19.86 -2.22
C GLY A 222 -12.34 18.89 -2.51
N SER A 223 -11.39 19.33 -3.34
CA SER A 223 -10.12 18.64 -3.55
C SER A 223 -8.95 19.62 -3.61
N ALA A 224 -7.76 19.15 -3.23
CA ALA A 224 -6.52 19.91 -3.27
C ALA A 224 -5.38 19.04 -3.82
N SER A 225 -4.26 19.67 -4.16
CA SER A 225 -3.10 18.95 -4.70
C SER A 225 -2.59 17.91 -3.69
N VAL A 226 -1.99 16.83 -4.21
CA VAL A 226 -1.43 15.76 -3.36
C VAL A 226 -0.45 16.35 -2.35
N THR A 227 0.45 17.24 -2.80
CA THR A 227 1.40 17.92 -1.92
C THR A 227 0.72 18.72 -0.82
N GLU A 228 -0.29 19.56 -1.14
CA GLU A 228 -0.97 20.37 -0.12
C GLU A 228 -1.62 19.50 0.95
N VAL A 229 -2.37 18.46 0.54
CA VAL A 229 -3.03 17.57 1.50
C VAL A 229 -2.01 16.85 2.38
N LEU A 230 -0.95 16.30 1.78
CA LEU A 230 0.09 15.60 2.53
C LEU A 230 0.89 16.52 3.44
N ASP A 231 1.13 17.78 3.07
CA ASP A 231 1.82 18.76 3.92
C ASP A 231 0.99 19.15 5.16
N PHE A 232 -0.34 19.19 5.04
CA PHE A 232 -1.23 19.43 6.18
C PHE A 232 -1.38 18.21 7.09
N LEU A 233 -1.47 17.00 6.52
CA LEU A 233 -1.60 15.77 7.31
C LEU A 233 -0.27 15.32 7.93
N LEU A 234 0.85 15.62 7.27
CA LEU A 234 2.21 15.27 7.67
C LEU A 234 3.08 16.54 7.76
N PRO A 235 2.78 17.45 8.72
CA PRO A 235 3.60 18.62 8.96
C PRO A 235 4.97 18.20 9.49
N SER A 236 5.95 19.11 9.40
CA SER A 236 7.34 18.84 9.82
C SER A 236 7.46 18.28 11.23
N THR A 237 6.60 18.71 12.16
CA THR A 237 6.56 18.19 13.54
C THR A 237 6.22 16.70 13.59
N LEU A 238 5.24 16.24 12.80
CA LEU A 238 4.92 14.82 12.69
C LEU A 238 6.02 14.07 11.93
N CYS A 239 6.59 14.67 10.87
CA CYS A 239 7.71 14.09 10.14
C CYS A 239 8.90 13.80 11.06
N SER A 240 9.22 14.69 12.00
CA SER A 240 10.26 14.47 13.01
C SER A 240 9.99 13.26 13.90
N VAL A 241 8.71 12.98 14.23
CA VAL A 241 8.32 11.77 14.96
C VAL A 241 8.55 10.53 14.09
N LEU A 242 8.13 10.58 12.82
CA LEU A 242 8.25 9.45 11.89
C LEU A 242 9.71 9.07 11.61
N THR A 243 10.64 10.03 11.66
CA THR A 243 12.06 9.82 11.39
C THR A 243 12.92 9.58 12.63
N ARG A 244 12.34 9.42 13.83
CA ARG A 244 13.14 9.20 15.05
C ARG A 244 13.79 7.82 15.16
N GLY A 245 13.33 6.84 14.37
CA GLY A 245 13.89 5.48 14.35
C GLY A 245 15.04 5.32 13.37
N GLU A 246 16.08 4.59 13.77
CA GLU A 246 17.19 4.22 12.89
C GLU A 246 16.73 3.26 11.78
N GLY A 247 17.23 3.47 10.55
CA GLY A 247 16.99 2.55 9.43
C GLY A 247 15.63 2.66 8.72
N HIS A 248 14.82 3.69 9.03
CA HIS A 248 13.56 4.12 8.38
C HIS A 248 12.85 3.07 7.52
N ARG A 249 12.32 2.02 8.16
CA ARG A 249 11.45 1.02 7.48
C ARG A 249 9.99 1.41 7.49
N ASN A 250 9.71 2.71 7.43
CA ASN A 250 8.34 3.17 7.37
C ASN A 250 7.78 2.94 5.98
N LEU A 251 6.49 2.60 5.92
CA LEU A 251 5.73 2.50 4.68
C LEU A 251 4.67 3.57 4.65
N PHE A 252 4.41 4.11 3.46
CA PHE A 252 3.27 4.99 3.22
C PHE A 252 2.34 4.39 2.17
N PHE A 253 1.04 4.34 2.45
CA PHE A 253 0.01 3.85 1.53
C PHE A 253 -1.01 4.93 1.20
N LEU A 254 -1.22 5.20 -0.08
CA LEU A 254 -2.26 6.09 -0.57
C LEU A 254 -3.42 5.26 -1.14
N PHE A 255 -4.47 5.08 -0.34
CA PHE A 255 -5.69 4.37 -0.74
C PHE A 255 -6.67 5.34 -1.41
N THR A 256 -6.37 5.69 -2.66
CA THR A 256 -7.21 6.53 -3.51
C THR A 256 -7.51 5.85 -4.84
N CYS A 257 -8.38 6.46 -5.65
CA CYS A 257 -8.53 6.07 -7.05
C CYS A 257 -7.22 6.34 -7.82
N GLY A 258 -7.09 5.68 -8.98
CA GLY A 258 -5.85 5.66 -9.77
C GLY A 258 -5.42 6.99 -10.39
N ALA A 259 -6.29 7.99 -10.41
CA ALA A 259 -5.96 9.30 -10.98
C ALA A 259 -4.75 9.94 -10.27
N ALA A 260 -4.57 9.69 -8.96
CA ALA A 260 -3.42 10.18 -8.20
C ALA A 260 -2.05 9.72 -8.75
N VAL A 261 -1.99 8.60 -9.48
CA VAL A 261 -0.74 8.08 -10.09
C VAL A 261 -0.74 8.05 -11.62
N GLN A 262 -1.92 8.15 -12.23
CA GLN A 262 -2.09 8.19 -13.68
C GLN A 262 -1.93 9.62 -14.22
N ILE A 263 -2.31 10.64 -13.46
CA ILE A 263 -2.09 12.04 -13.83
C ILE A 263 -0.64 12.42 -13.54
N ALA A 264 0.03 12.96 -14.56
CA ALA A 264 1.47 13.23 -14.51
C ALA A 264 1.86 14.21 -13.40
N GLU A 265 1.06 15.26 -13.16
CA GLU A 265 1.30 16.26 -12.10
C GLU A 265 1.24 15.61 -10.71
N SER A 266 0.15 14.92 -10.38
CA SER A 266 0.00 14.19 -9.10
C SER A 266 1.06 13.12 -8.90
N ARG A 267 1.42 12.39 -9.98
CA ARG A 267 2.51 11.40 -9.95
C ARG A 267 3.85 12.06 -9.64
N GLN A 268 4.12 13.25 -10.17
CA GLN A 268 5.34 14.00 -9.86
C GLN A 268 5.34 14.48 -8.41
N GLN A 269 4.21 14.95 -7.88
CA GLN A 269 4.07 15.34 -6.47
C GLN A 269 4.38 14.16 -5.54
N LEU A 270 3.91 12.94 -5.85
CA LEU A 270 4.23 11.73 -5.09
C LEU A 270 5.72 11.35 -5.15
N ARG A 271 6.39 11.57 -6.29
CA ARG A 271 7.85 11.40 -6.40
C ARG A 271 8.60 12.35 -5.48
N GLU A 272 8.24 13.64 -5.51
CA GLU A 272 8.86 14.65 -4.65
C GLU A 272 8.57 14.37 -3.17
N PHE A 273 7.38 13.88 -2.83
CA PHE A 273 7.06 13.43 -1.49
C PHE A 273 7.95 12.24 -1.05
N ALA A 274 8.15 11.24 -1.91
CA ALA A 274 9.02 10.09 -1.61
C ALA A 274 10.50 10.49 -1.41
N LYS A 275 10.98 11.52 -2.12
CA LYS A 275 12.34 12.07 -1.96
C LYS A 275 12.61 12.69 -0.59
N ARG A 276 11.57 13.00 0.19
CA ARG A 276 11.72 13.51 1.57
C ARG A 276 12.32 12.48 2.53
N GLY A 277 12.42 11.20 2.13
CA GLY A 277 13.18 10.18 2.87
C GLY A 277 12.51 9.67 4.16
N MET A 278 11.25 10.03 4.42
CA MET A 278 10.50 9.57 5.60
C MET A 278 10.07 8.10 5.51
N PHE A 279 9.90 7.61 4.28
CA PHE A 279 9.37 6.30 3.97
C PHE A 279 10.32 5.56 3.04
N SER A 280 10.50 4.28 3.29
CA SER A 280 11.25 3.39 2.41
C SER A 280 10.52 3.19 1.07
N GLU A 281 9.19 3.08 1.13
CA GLU A 281 8.31 2.94 -0.02
C GLU A 281 7.03 3.76 0.21
N VAL A 282 6.67 4.59 -0.78
CA VAL A 282 5.38 5.28 -0.92
C VAL A 282 4.58 4.51 -1.97
N ILE A 283 3.43 4.00 -1.59
CA ILE A 283 2.70 2.99 -2.36
C ILE A 283 1.32 3.52 -2.72
N ALA A 284 0.96 3.41 -3.99
CA ALA A 284 -0.34 3.83 -4.51
C ALA A 284 -0.83 2.86 -5.60
N PHE A 285 -2.10 2.97 -5.99
CA PHE A 285 -2.77 2.02 -6.87
C PHE A 285 -3.18 2.70 -8.18
N ASP A 286 -3.08 2.01 -9.31
CA ASP A 286 -3.39 2.60 -10.62
C ASP A 286 -4.85 2.40 -11.07
N GLN A 287 -5.66 1.66 -10.32
CA GLN A 287 -7.02 1.36 -10.74
C GLN A 287 -7.93 2.59 -10.61
N ALA A 288 -8.60 2.95 -11.71
CA ALA A 288 -9.44 4.16 -11.79
C ALA A 288 -10.55 4.22 -10.72
N ARG A 289 -11.03 3.06 -10.26
CA ARG A 289 -11.97 2.92 -9.13
C ARG A 289 -11.44 1.85 -8.20
N LEU A 290 -10.64 2.26 -7.22
CA LEU A 290 -10.01 1.31 -6.31
C LEU A 290 -11.06 0.66 -5.42
N MET A 291 -11.28 -0.65 -5.60
CA MET A 291 -12.05 -1.48 -4.69
C MET A 291 -11.11 -2.08 -3.64
N ARG A 292 -11.12 -1.48 -2.44
CA ARG A 292 -10.25 -1.86 -1.30
C ARG A 292 -10.35 -3.33 -0.91
N SER A 293 -11.51 -3.96 -1.07
CA SER A 293 -11.71 -5.39 -0.79
C SER A 293 -10.79 -6.31 -1.60
N PHE A 294 -10.43 -5.96 -2.84
CA PHE A 294 -9.46 -6.73 -3.64
C PHE A 294 -8.01 -6.48 -3.22
N VAL A 295 -7.74 -5.38 -2.51
CA VAL A 295 -6.41 -5.00 -2.03
C VAL A 295 -6.10 -5.66 -0.68
N ASN A 296 -7.11 -5.83 0.18
CA ASN A 296 -6.95 -6.28 1.57
C ASN A 296 -6.08 -7.54 1.73
N PRO A 297 -6.28 -8.65 0.98
CA PRO A 297 -5.45 -9.84 1.15
C PRO A 297 -3.97 -9.56 0.88
N TRP A 298 -3.66 -8.85 -0.20
CA TRP A 298 -2.29 -8.46 -0.54
C TRP A 298 -1.71 -7.49 0.50
N PHE A 299 -2.50 -6.50 0.92
CA PHE A 299 -2.07 -5.52 1.90
C PHE A 299 -1.66 -6.17 3.23
N CYS A 300 -2.43 -7.16 3.73
CA CYS A 300 -2.08 -7.90 4.93
C CYS A 300 -0.74 -8.65 4.77
N ASP A 301 -0.53 -9.29 3.61
CA ASP A 301 0.73 -9.99 3.32
C ASP A 301 1.91 -9.02 3.15
N ALA A 302 1.70 -7.85 2.56
CA ALA A 302 2.69 -6.78 2.47
C ALA A 302 3.11 -6.27 3.86
N VAL A 303 2.13 -5.96 4.71
CA VAL A 303 2.35 -5.50 6.09
C VAL A 303 3.04 -6.57 6.92
N ARG A 304 2.58 -7.83 6.85
CA ARG A 304 3.25 -8.96 7.52
C ARG A 304 4.69 -9.11 7.03
N SER A 305 4.91 -9.10 5.73
CA SER A 305 6.24 -9.26 5.13
C SER A 305 7.23 -8.20 5.65
N VAL A 306 6.85 -6.93 5.65
CA VAL A 306 7.75 -5.84 6.06
C VAL A 306 7.85 -5.71 7.57
N PHE A 307 6.71 -5.69 8.27
CA PHE A 307 6.70 -5.38 9.70
C PHE A 307 6.93 -6.58 10.61
N VAL A 308 6.44 -7.76 10.23
CA VAL A 308 6.59 -9.00 11.03
C VAL A 308 7.81 -9.79 10.57
N LEU A 309 8.03 -9.96 9.26
CA LEU A 309 9.11 -10.79 8.71
C LEU A 309 10.37 -9.99 8.35
N GLY A 310 10.39 -8.68 8.62
CA GLY A 310 11.56 -7.82 8.43
C GLY A 310 12.06 -7.72 6.97
N ARG A 311 11.20 -7.98 5.97
CA ARG A 311 11.55 -7.85 4.55
C ARG A 311 11.70 -6.37 4.17
N LYS A 312 12.49 -6.11 3.13
CA LYS A 312 12.88 -4.75 2.73
C LYS A 312 11.91 -4.04 1.78
N SER A 313 11.04 -4.78 1.11
CA SER A 313 10.13 -4.23 0.10
C SER A 313 8.85 -5.04 -0.02
N VAL A 314 7.78 -4.39 -0.46
CA VAL A 314 6.48 -5.07 -0.68
C VAL A 314 6.45 -5.85 -1.99
N GLY A 315 7.34 -5.56 -2.94
CA GLY A 315 7.28 -6.15 -4.29
C GLY A 315 7.24 -7.68 -4.29
N GLY A 316 8.03 -8.32 -3.43
CA GLY A 316 8.07 -9.79 -3.34
C GLY A 316 6.73 -10.43 -2.92
N THR A 317 5.85 -9.67 -2.27
CA THR A 317 4.54 -10.14 -1.81
C THR A 317 3.48 -10.16 -2.90
N LEU A 318 3.76 -9.65 -4.10
CA LEU A 318 2.78 -9.68 -5.20
C LEU A 318 2.58 -11.10 -5.75
N HIS A 319 3.54 -12.00 -5.53
CA HIS A 319 3.43 -13.40 -5.92
C HIS A 319 2.25 -14.07 -5.23
N GLY A 320 1.36 -14.68 -6.02
CA GLY A 320 0.14 -15.31 -5.53
C GLY A 320 -1.09 -14.40 -5.52
N HIS A 321 -0.92 -13.07 -5.56
CA HIS A 321 -2.03 -12.10 -5.51
C HIS A 321 -2.59 -11.75 -6.90
N HIS A 322 -2.93 -12.79 -7.68
CA HIS A 322 -3.50 -12.63 -9.02
C HIS A 322 -4.87 -11.95 -9.03
N LEU A 323 -5.70 -12.16 -7.98
CA LEU A 323 -7.00 -11.48 -7.85
C LEU A 323 -6.81 -9.97 -7.72
N PHE A 324 -5.88 -9.53 -6.86
CA PHE A 324 -5.49 -8.13 -6.76
C PHE A 324 -4.98 -7.62 -8.10
N GLY A 325 -4.03 -8.34 -8.72
CA GLY A 325 -3.43 -7.95 -10.01
C GLY A 325 -4.42 -7.82 -11.15
N SER A 326 -5.42 -8.71 -11.22
CA SER A 326 -6.49 -8.64 -12.22
C SER A 326 -7.40 -7.42 -12.07
N HIS A 327 -7.34 -6.76 -10.92
CA HIS A 327 -8.16 -5.60 -10.57
C HIS A 327 -7.35 -4.29 -10.57
N SER A 328 -6.12 -4.30 -10.07
CA SER A 328 -5.28 -3.11 -9.93
C SER A 328 -3.80 -3.46 -10.07
N GLY A 329 -3.05 -2.56 -10.66
CA GLY A 329 -1.60 -2.47 -10.51
C GLY A 329 -1.20 -1.70 -9.26
N LEU A 330 0.11 -1.64 -9.05
CA LEU A 330 0.77 -0.97 -7.93
C LEU A 330 1.82 0.00 -8.45
N VAL A 331 1.88 1.22 -7.92
CA VAL A 331 2.97 2.17 -8.17
C VAL A 331 3.69 2.41 -6.85
N VAL A 332 4.99 2.11 -6.84
CA VAL A 332 5.87 2.26 -5.68
C VAL A 332 6.88 3.35 -5.98
N PHE A 333 6.83 4.42 -5.20
CA PHE A 333 7.78 5.52 -5.23
C PHE A 333 8.80 5.33 -4.11
N THR A 334 10.06 5.48 -4.47
CA THR A 334 11.19 5.55 -3.55
C THR A 334 11.94 6.85 -3.84
N ALA A 335 12.87 7.25 -2.96
CA ALA A 335 13.70 8.42 -3.22
C ALA A 335 14.48 8.31 -4.56
N ALA A 336 14.89 7.10 -4.96
CA ALA A 336 15.73 6.87 -6.13
C ALA A 336 14.97 6.55 -7.43
N ALA A 337 13.78 5.96 -7.32
CA ALA A 337 13.05 5.47 -8.50
C ALA A 337 11.54 5.31 -8.25
N THR A 338 10.80 5.27 -9.34
CA THR A 338 9.40 4.82 -9.39
C THR A 338 9.33 3.46 -10.05
N ALA A 339 8.77 2.46 -9.36
CA ALA A 339 8.46 1.16 -9.93
C ALA A 339 6.95 1.00 -10.13
N THR A 340 6.53 0.59 -11.32
CA THR A 340 5.15 0.18 -11.61
C THR A 340 5.11 -1.34 -11.67
N TYR A 341 4.22 -1.96 -10.90
CA TYR A 341 3.93 -3.38 -10.95
C TYR A 341 2.57 -3.59 -11.61
N THR A 342 2.57 -4.32 -12.72
CA THR A 342 1.38 -4.56 -13.52
C THR A 342 1.20 -6.04 -13.71
N TRP A 343 0.03 -6.56 -13.36
CA TRP A 343 -0.28 -7.96 -13.59
C TRP A 343 -0.56 -8.22 -15.07
N SER A 344 -0.09 -9.36 -15.55
CA SER A 344 -0.20 -9.79 -16.93
C SER A 344 -0.77 -11.19 -16.99
N HIS A 345 -1.80 -11.36 -17.81
CA HIS A 345 -2.34 -12.66 -18.16
C HIS A 345 -2.39 -12.82 -19.67
N PRO A 346 -1.96 -13.97 -20.23
CA PRO A 346 -1.74 -14.09 -21.67
C PRO A 346 -2.97 -13.85 -22.56
N VAL A 347 -4.17 -14.00 -22.00
CA VAL A 347 -5.44 -13.82 -22.74
C VAL A 347 -6.31 -12.69 -22.19
N ARG A 348 -6.24 -12.41 -20.88
CA ARG A 348 -7.22 -11.52 -20.20
C ARG A 348 -6.69 -10.11 -20.07
N GLN A 349 -5.39 -10.00 -19.81
CA GLN A 349 -4.73 -8.73 -19.62
C GLN A 349 -3.28 -8.83 -20.09
N PRO A 350 -3.05 -9.02 -21.41
CA PRO A 350 -1.70 -9.25 -21.93
C PRO A 350 -0.83 -8.03 -21.65
N PHE A 351 0.20 -8.23 -20.83
CA PHE A 351 1.12 -7.19 -20.38
C PHE A 351 0.43 -5.98 -19.73
N GLY A 352 -0.63 -6.23 -18.96
CA GLY A 352 -1.37 -5.16 -18.29
C GLY A 352 -2.49 -4.54 -19.11
N VAL A 353 -2.55 -4.80 -20.42
CA VAL A 353 -3.56 -4.21 -21.31
C VAL A 353 -4.87 -5.00 -21.17
N PRO A 354 -5.96 -4.40 -20.65
CA PRO A 354 -7.23 -5.11 -20.51
C PRO A 354 -7.73 -5.64 -21.85
N HIS A 355 -8.09 -6.92 -21.91
CA HIS A 355 -8.64 -7.56 -23.09
C HIS A 355 -10.01 -8.14 -22.78
N SER A 356 -10.97 -7.89 -23.67
CA SER A 356 -12.35 -8.37 -23.49
C SER A 356 -12.36 -9.89 -23.44
N PRO A 357 -13.12 -10.53 -22.52
CA PRO A 357 -13.33 -11.97 -22.56
C PRO A 357 -14.14 -12.41 -23.79
N GLN A 358 -14.72 -11.47 -24.53
CA GLN A 358 -15.48 -11.69 -25.75
C GLN A 358 -14.65 -11.32 -26.98
N CYS A 359 -14.65 -12.18 -28.00
CA CYS A 359 -14.02 -11.84 -29.27
C CYS A 359 -14.70 -10.61 -29.89
N PRO A 360 -13.97 -9.54 -30.25
CA PRO A 360 -14.58 -8.32 -30.75
C PRO A 360 -15.15 -8.46 -32.17
N LYS A 361 -14.79 -9.52 -32.92
CA LYS A 361 -15.33 -9.78 -34.26
C LYS A 361 -16.58 -10.65 -34.25
N CYS A 362 -16.54 -11.81 -33.57
CA CYS A 362 -17.66 -12.76 -33.57
C CYS A 362 -18.49 -12.76 -32.27
N MET A 363 -18.13 -11.94 -31.28
CA MET A 363 -18.83 -11.76 -30.00
C MET A 363 -18.93 -13.00 -29.11
N ARG A 364 -18.25 -14.11 -29.44
CA ARG A 364 -18.23 -15.33 -28.62
C ARG A 364 -17.36 -15.11 -27.37
N VAL A 365 -17.89 -15.51 -26.21
CA VAL A 365 -17.18 -15.45 -24.92
C VAL A 365 -16.23 -16.64 -24.78
N GLY A 366 -15.03 -16.44 -24.25
CA GLY A 366 -14.06 -17.51 -23.98
C GLY A 366 -13.48 -18.17 -25.24
N SER A 367 -13.70 -17.59 -26.42
CA SER A 367 -13.14 -18.10 -27.67
C SER A 367 -11.69 -17.69 -27.88
N LEU A 368 -11.21 -16.68 -27.16
CA LEU A 368 -9.87 -16.13 -27.30
C LEU A 368 -8.83 -17.06 -26.67
N LYS A 369 -7.77 -17.36 -27.42
CA LYS A 369 -6.66 -18.21 -26.98
C LYS A 369 -5.33 -17.57 -27.33
N LYS A 370 -4.33 -17.79 -26.47
CA LYS A 370 -2.93 -17.53 -26.82
C LYS A 370 -2.53 -18.52 -27.92
N GLN A 371 -2.08 -18.01 -29.05
CA GLN A 371 -1.46 -18.81 -30.10
C GLN A 371 0.06 -18.69 -29.98
N ARG A 372 0.75 -19.83 -29.95
CA ARG A 372 2.21 -19.85 -30.06
C ARG A 372 2.59 -19.37 -31.45
N LEU A 373 3.51 -18.40 -31.55
CA LEU A 373 4.10 -17.93 -32.79
C LEU A 373 5.06 -19.01 -33.35
N THR A 374 4.55 -20.18 -33.73
CA THR A 374 5.37 -21.25 -34.27
C THR A 374 5.91 -20.83 -35.64
N GLN A 375 7.19 -20.43 -35.69
CA GLN A 375 8.20 -20.28 -36.79
C GLN A 375 7.79 -19.96 -38.25
N HIS A 376 6.53 -20.06 -38.66
CA HIS A 376 6.02 -19.89 -40.03
C HIS A 376 5.41 -18.52 -40.30
N ILE A 377 5.34 -17.62 -39.31
CA ILE A 377 5.15 -16.19 -39.60
C ILE A 377 6.49 -15.68 -40.12
N ASN A 378 6.66 -15.71 -41.44
CA ASN A 378 7.75 -15.14 -42.25
C ASN A 378 9.00 -14.77 -41.42
N ARG A 379 10.02 -15.64 -41.40
CA ARG A 379 11.30 -15.50 -40.66
C ARG A 379 11.99 -14.13 -40.78
N LYS A 380 11.59 -13.30 -41.74
CA LYS A 380 12.09 -11.94 -41.93
C LYS A 380 11.45 -10.87 -41.04
N GLN A 381 10.34 -11.14 -40.34
CA GLN A 381 9.57 -10.03 -39.75
C GLN A 381 9.76 -9.74 -38.27
N VAL A 382 9.94 -10.68 -37.35
CA VAL A 382 10.41 -10.31 -36.00
C VAL A 382 11.01 -11.54 -35.32
N ALA A 383 12.29 -11.47 -34.92
CA ALA A 383 12.83 -12.39 -33.92
C ALA A 383 12.25 -12.01 -32.56
N VAL A 384 10.97 -12.29 -32.34
CA VAL A 384 10.34 -12.00 -31.04
C VAL A 384 10.78 -13.09 -30.07
N ASP A 385 11.54 -12.70 -29.05
CA ASP A 385 11.76 -13.56 -27.90
C ASP A 385 10.38 -13.96 -27.35
N TRP A 386 10.15 -15.26 -27.14
CA TRP A 386 8.89 -15.84 -26.68
C TRP A 386 8.41 -15.26 -25.34
N GLY A 387 9.32 -14.65 -24.58
CA GLY A 387 9.01 -13.91 -23.36
C GLY A 387 8.46 -12.49 -23.57
N THR A 388 8.44 -11.99 -24.81
CA THR A 388 8.22 -10.56 -25.12
C THR A 388 6.98 -10.28 -25.98
N ALA A 389 6.20 -11.30 -26.36
CA ALA A 389 4.94 -11.09 -27.05
C ALA A 389 3.84 -12.09 -26.72
N HIS A 390 2.60 -11.64 -26.87
CA HIS A 390 1.40 -12.46 -26.78
C HIS A 390 0.59 -12.27 -28.06
N TYR A 391 0.45 -13.35 -28.82
CA TYR A 391 -0.41 -13.39 -30.00
C TYR A 391 -1.72 -14.08 -29.62
N ILE A 392 -2.83 -13.34 -29.69
CA ILE A 392 -4.16 -13.83 -29.33
C ILE A 392 -4.97 -14.04 -30.59
N VAL A 393 -5.67 -15.16 -30.68
CA VAL A 393 -6.59 -15.47 -31.78
C VAL A 393 -7.94 -15.95 -31.28
N CYS A 394 -8.98 -15.79 -32.10
CA CYS A 394 -10.27 -16.41 -31.87
C CYS A 394 -10.24 -17.87 -32.34
N SER A 395 -10.51 -18.82 -31.45
CA SER A 395 -10.52 -20.26 -31.74
C SER A 395 -11.78 -20.77 -32.44
N LYS A 396 -12.66 -19.87 -32.91
CA LYS A 396 -13.99 -20.23 -33.40
C LYS A 396 -14.14 -19.92 -34.89
N SER A 397 -14.09 -20.95 -35.73
CA SER A 397 -14.35 -20.83 -37.16
C SER A 397 -15.77 -20.26 -37.46
N PRO A 398 -15.92 -19.40 -38.49
CA PRO A 398 -14.90 -18.90 -39.43
C PRO A 398 -14.21 -17.59 -38.97
N CYS A 399 -14.20 -17.29 -37.67
CA CYS A 399 -13.60 -16.06 -37.17
C CYS A 399 -12.07 -16.10 -37.26
N ASP A 400 -11.51 -15.09 -37.93
CA ASP A 400 -10.09 -14.84 -38.21
C ASP A 400 -9.50 -13.76 -37.27
N TYR A 401 -10.20 -13.35 -36.21
CA TYR A 401 -9.72 -12.30 -35.31
C TYR A 401 -8.38 -12.70 -34.70
N SER A 402 -7.41 -11.80 -34.81
CA SER A 402 -6.11 -11.91 -34.15
C SER A 402 -5.61 -10.55 -33.65
N ARG A 403 -4.76 -10.56 -32.62
CA ARG A 403 -4.10 -9.35 -32.10
C ARG A 403 -2.75 -9.71 -31.48
N LEU A 404 -1.73 -8.92 -31.79
CA LEU A 404 -0.41 -9.00 -31.17
C LEU A 404 -0.32 -7.98 -30.03
N PHE A 405 0.22 -8.43 -28.90
CA PHE A 405 0.63 -7.59 -27.78
C PHE A 405 2.14 -7.76 -27.59
N THR A 406 2.81 -6.67 -27.25
CA THR A 406 4.27 -6.63 -27.05
C THR A 406 4.58 -6.27 -25.61
N PHE A 407 5.64 -6.86 -25.09
CA PHE A 407 6.13 -6.60 -23.74
C PHE A 407 6.60 -5.15 -23.64
N PRO A 408 6.22 -4.41 -22.57
CA PRO A 408 6.58 -3.01 -22.46
C PRO A 408 8.09 -2.82 -22.40
N GLU A 409 8.57 -1.74 -23.01
CA GLU A 409 9.99 -1.39 -22.98
C GLU A 409 10.47 -1.18 -21.53
N GLY A 410 11.66 -1.69 -21.21
CA GLY A 410 12.25 -1.58 -19.86
C GLY A 410 11.52 -2.38 -18.76
N ALA A 411 10.53 -3.19 -19.13
CA ALA A 411 9.85 -4.07 -18.20
C ALA A 411 10.67 -5.33 -17.90
N SER A 412 10.34 -5.99 -16.79
CA SER A 412 10.91 -7.28 -16.39
C SER A 412 9.86 -8.11 -15.65
N TRP A 413 9.92 -9.43 -15.75
CA TRP A 413 9.09 -10.29 -14.92
C TRP A 413 9.60 -10.26 -13.48
N LEU A 414 8.69 -10.14 -12.52
CA LEU A 414 9.05 -9.95 -11.11
C LEU A 414 9.92 -11.10 -10.55
N ASP A 415 9.64 -12.34 -10.96
CA ASP A 415 10.40 -13.56 -10.61
C ASP A 415 11.52 -13.91 -11.62
N GLY A 416 11.73 -13.07 -12.63
CA GLY A 416 12.58 -13.41 -13.79
C GLY A 416 12.03 -14.56 -14.65
N ARG A 417 10.87 -15.13 -14.29
CA ARG A 417 10.21 -16.20 -15.03
C ARG A 417 8.99 -15.65 -15.73
N HIS A 418 8.97 -15.84 -17.05
CA HIS A 418 7.78 -15.62 -17.83
C HIS A 418 6.70 -16.66 -17.42
N PRO A 419 5.43 -16.25 -17.18
CA PRO A 419 4.32 -17.18 -16.98
C PRO A 419 3.98 -17.82 -18.33
N THR A 420 4.78 -18.79 -18.77
CA THR A 420 4.51 -19.49 -20.03
C THR A 420 3.33 -20.42 -19.91
N ASP A 421 3.02 -20.92 -18.70
CA ASP A 421 2.10 -22.04 -18.50
C ASP A 421 1.22 -21.95 -17.23
N ASP A 422 1.27 -20.87 -16.44
CA ASP A 422 0.31 -20.69 -15.35
C ASP A 422 -1.00 -20.07 -15.83
N ALA A 423 -2.12 -20.57 -15.33
CA ALA A 423 -3.44 -20.00 -15.59
C ALA A 423 -3.68 -18.71 -14.76
N SER A 424 -2.80 -18.42 -13.80
CA SER A 424 -2.93 -17.32 -12.84
C SER A 424 -2.32 -16.00 -13.33
N GLY A 425 -1.55 -16.00 -14.41
CA GLY A 425 -0.78 -14.83 -14.83
C GLY A 425 0.39 -14.53 -13.90
N GLY A 426 1.15 -13.49 -14.24
CA GLY A 426 2.34 -13.07 -13.51
C GLY A 426 2.47 -11.55 -13.42
N TRP A 427 3.36 -11.08 -12.56
CA TRP A 427 3.62 -9.64 -12.38
C TRP A 427 4.80 -9.17 -13.20
N ILE A 428 4.61 -8.02 -13.83
CA ILE A 428 5.61 -7.28 -14.58
C ILE A 428 6.00 -6.07 -13.75
N LYS A 429 7.30 -5.76 -13.71
CA LYS A 429 7.86 -4.58 -13.07
C LYS A 429 8.54 -3.70 -14.13
N THR A 430 8.14 -2.44 -14.18
CA THR A 430 8.82 -1.38 -14.95
C THR A 430 9.38 -0.36 -13.98
N VAL A 431 10.64 0.06 -14.19
CA VAL A 431 11.32 1.01 -13.30
C VAL A 431 11.73 2.25 -14.08
N VAL A 432 11.36 3.41 -13.55
CA VAL A 432 11.79 4.73 -14.03
C VAL A 432 12.62 5.37 -12.93
N LYS A 433 13.89 5.66 -13.20
CA LYS A 433 14.76 6.37 -12.26
C LYS A 433 14.29 7.83 -12.12
N SER A 434 14.34 8.34 -10.89
CA SER A 434 13.82 9.67 -10.51
C SER A 434 14.73 10.83 -10.90
#